data_AF-A0A2G6R4R6-F1
#
_entry.id   AF-A0A2G6R4R6-F1
#
_cell.length_a   1.000
_cell.length_b   1.000
_cell.length_c   1.000
_cell.angle_alpha   90.00
_cell.angle_beta   90.00
_cell.angle_gamma   90.00
#
_symmetry.space_group_name_H-M   'P 1'
#
loop_
_entity.id
_entity.type
_entity.pdbx_description
1 polymer ?
#
loop_
_entity_poly.entity_id
_entity_poly.type
_entity_poly.pdbx_seq_one_letter_code
_entity_poly.pdbx_strand_id
1 'polypeptide(L)'
;MEINNQILDMKDLKPNSFEDLKNKNIKSDKALKEVCNNFESFFMNQILETSLKSSKLAGEGIGSDIIKSMYTDALSQKSSGSLGISDMLYKFLSEKKS
;
A
#
# COMPACT_ATOMS: atom_id res chain seq x y z
N MET A 1 20.36 -14.51 15.94
CA MET A 1 19.60 -13.27 15.69
C MET A 1 18.18 -13.72 15.41
N GLU A 2 17.30 -13.63 16.41
CA GLU A 2 15.93 -14.11 16.26
C GLU A 2 15.16 -13.12 15.38
N ILE A 3 14.73 -13.61 14.22
CA ILE A 3 13.89 -12.84 13.32
C ILE A 3 12.48 -12.89 13.92
N ASN A 4 12.09 -11.81 14.61
CA ASN A 4 10.73 -11.63 15.10
C ASN A 4 9.80 -11.38 13.89
N ASN A 5 9.35 -12.45 13.25
CA ASN A 5 8.27 -12.41 12.28
C ASN A 5 6.95 -12.26 13.03
N GLN A 6 6.66 -11.05 13.51
CA GLN A 6 5.28 -10.66 13.84
C GLN A 6 4.50 -10.61 12.53
N ILE A 7 4.09 -11.77 12.05
CA ILE A 7 3.04 -11.90 11.06
C ILE A 7 1.83 -11.26 11.73
N LEU A 8 1.37 -10.13 11.20
CA LEU A 8 0.11 -9.51 11.61
C LEU A 8 -0.98 -10.57 11.58
N ASP A 9 -1.40 -11.05 12.75
CA ASP A 9 -2.48 -12.04 12.84
C ASP A 9 -3.78 -11.30 12.50
N MET A 10 -4.61 -11.87 11.62
CA MET A 10 -5.87 -11.23 11.20
C MET A 10 -6.82 -10.97 12.38
N LYS A 11 -6.54 -11.57 13.55
CA LYS A 11 -7.22 -11.38 14.83
C LYS A 11 -6.83 -10.08 15.55
N ASP A 12 -5.64 -9.55 15.28
CA ASP A 12 -5.16 -8.27 15.81
C ASP A 12 -5.76 -7.07 15.06
N LEU A 13 -6.28 -7.32 13.85
CA LEU A 13 -7.11 -6.37 13.13
C LEU A 13 -8.48 -6.32 13.81
N LYS A 14 -8.78 -5.22 14.51
CA LYS A 14 -10.08 -5.02 15.16
C LYS A 14 -11.21 -5.28 14.15
N PRO A 15 -12.14 -6.21 14.41
CA PRO A 15 -13.23 -6.51 13.47
C PRO A 15 -14.11 -5.28 13.19
N ASN A 16 -14.18 -4.35 14.15
CA ASN A 16 -15.01 -3.16 14.08
C ASN A 16 -14.46 -2.08 13.14
N SER A 17 -13.16 -2.08 12.81
CA SER A 17 -12.61 -1.12 11.82
C SER A 17 -13.03 -1.43 10.38
N PHE A 18 -13.57 -2.62 10.12
CA PHE A 18 -14.12 -2.98 8.81
C PHE A 18 -15.63 -2.74 8.71
N GLU A 19 -16.33 -2.55 9.83
CA GLU A 19 -17.77 -2.24 9.84
C GLU A 19 -18.03 -0.84 9.27
N ASP A 20 -17.13 0.12 9.54
CA ASP A 20 -17.17 1.46 8.95
C ASP A 20 -16.88 1.46 7.43
N LEU A 21 -16.17 0.44 6.95
CA LEU A 21 -15.92 0.23 5.51
C LEU A 21 -17.10 -0.45 4.81
N LYS A 22 -17.93 -1.23 5.52
CA LYS A 22 -19.10 -1.93 4.94
C LYS A 22 -20.19 -0.97 4.45
N ASN A 23 -20.27 0.25 4.98
CA ASN A 23 -21.34 1.21 4.65
C ASN A 23 -20.91 2.40 3.78
N LYS A 24 -19.65 2.45 3.34
CA LYS A 24 -19.27 3.37 2.28
C LYS A 24 -19.54 2.66 0.95
N ASN A 25 -20.81 2.64 0.55
CA ASN A 25 -21.18 2.32 -0.83
C ASN A 25 -20.21 3.12 -1.72
N ILE A 26 -19.31 2.44 -2.45
CA ILE A 26 -18.43 3.09 -3.43
C ILE A 26 -19.37 3.46 -4.58
N LYS A 27 -20.09 4.58 -4.39
CA LYS A 27 -21.25 4.96 -5.21
C LYS A 27 -20.83 5.36 -6.62
N SER A 28 -19.54 5.61 -6.85
CA SER A 28 -19.01 6.00 -8.15
C SER A 28 -17.78 5.19 -8.52
N ASP A 29 -17.66 4.92 -9.81
CA ASP A 29 -16.48 4.33 -10.43
C ASP A 29 -15.21 5.15 -10.14
N LYS A 30 -15.36 6.47 -9.98
CA LYS A 30 -14.29 7.36 -9.56
C LYS A 30 -13.75 7.01 -8.17
N ALA A 31 -14.63 6.74 -7.20
CA ALA A 31 -14.21 6.36 -5.86
C ALA A 31 -13.56 4.96 -5.85
N LEU A 32 -14.02 4.03 -6.70
CA LEU A 32 -13.39 2.71 -6.85
C LEU A 32 -11.98 2.84 -7.42
N LYS A 33 -11.82 3.66 -8.45
CA LYS A 33 -10.54 3.93 -9.09
C LYS A 33 -9.55 4.61 -8.13
N GLU A 34 -10.03 5.57 -7.32
CA GLU A 34 -9.22 6.22 -6.29
C GLU A 34 -8.70 5.22 -5.25
N VAL A 35 -9.56 4.31 -4.77
CA VAL A 35 -9.13 3.23 -3.85
C VAL A 35 -8.10 2.32 -4.51
N CYS A 36 -8.27 1.96 -5.79
CA CYS A 36 -7.32 1.14 -6.52
C CYS A 36 -5.96 1.84 -6.69
N ASN A 37 -5.96 3.14 -6.95
CA ASN A 37 -4.73 3.95 -7.02
C ASN A 37 -4.02 4.00 -5.66
N ASN A 38 -4.77 4.25 -4.57
CA ASN A 38 -4.20 4.26 -3.22
C ASN A 38 -3.60 2.90 -2.83
N PHE A 39 -4.24 1.80 -3.25
CA PHE A 39 -3.69 0.47 -3.08
C PHE A 39 -2.37 0.27 -3.84
N GLU A 40 -2.30 0.70 -5.10
CA GLU A 40 -1.07 0.63 -5.90
C GLU A 40 0.08 1.43 -5.28
N SER A 41 -0.20 2.62 -4.74
CA SER A 41 0.76 3.41 -3.95
C SER A 41 1.29 2.61 -2.75
N PHE A 42 0.39 2.08 -1.92
CA PHE A 42 0.78 1.32 -0.73
C PHE A 42 1.60 0.08 -1.11
N PHE A 43 1.15 -0.66 -2.12
CA PHE A 43 1.84 -1.86 -2.59
C PHE A 43 3.24 -1.54 -3.11
N MET A 44 3.40 -0.46 -3.88
CA MET A 44 4.71 0.00 -4.33
C MET A 44 5.63 0.40 -3.18
N ASN A 45 5.06 1.04 -2.16
CA ASN A 45 5.82 1.40 -0.97
C ASN A 45 6.42 0.15 -0.32
N GLN A 46 5.62 -0.91 -0.18
CA GLN A 46 6.09 -2.17 0.40
C GLN A 46 7.16 -2.87 -0.45
N ILE A 47 7.03 -2.85 -1.78
CA ILE A 47 8.06 -3.39 -2.69
C ILE A 47 9.35 -2.59 -2.56
N LEU A 48 9.27 -1.27 -2.58
CA LEU A 48 10.43 -0.38 -2.51
C LEU A 48 11.10 -0.47 -1.14
N GLU A 49 10.33 -0.50 -0.06
CA GLU A 49 10.83 -0.67 1.31
C GLU A 49 11.57 -2.01 1.45
N THR A 50 11.01 -3.10 0.93
CA THR A 50 11.67 -4.41 0.91
C THR A 50 12.94 -4.39 0.06
N SER A 51 12.89 -3.77 -1.11
CA SER A 51 14.00 -3.73 -2.08
C SER A 51 15.16 -2.85 -1.61
N LEU A 52 14.86 -1.78 -0.87
CA LEU A 52 15.85 -0.82 -0.39
C LEU A 52 16.34 -1.13 1.03
N LYS A 53 15.79 -2.16 1.69
CA LYS A 53 16.12 -2.54 3.08
C LYS A 53 17.62 -2.78 3.32
N SER A 54 18.34 -3.32 2.33
CA SER A 54 19.79 -3.56 2.38
C SER A 54 20.62 -2.52 1.62
N SER A 55 19.96 -1.52 1.02
CA SER A 55 20.63 -0.53 0.18
C SER A 55 21.29 0.56 1.02
N LYS A 56 22.56 0.87 0.70
CA LYS A 56 23.32 1.99 1.32
C LYS A 56 22.94 3.36 0.75
N LEU A 57 21.81 3.48 0.02
CA LEU A 57 21.40 4.68 -0.71
C LEU A 57 21.34 5.96 0.15
N ALA A 58 21.04 5.83 1.45
CA ALA A 58 21.00 6.95 2.40
C ALA A 58 22.04 6.83 3.54
N GLY A 59 23.02 5.93 3.42
CA GLY A 59 23.99 5.63 4.49
C GLY A 59 23.42 4.68 5.56
N GLU A 60 24.03 4.66 6.75
CA GLU A 60 23.69 3.77 7.86
C GLU A 60 23.17 4.58 9.08
N GLY A 61 22.17 4.06 9.81
CA GLY A 61 21.62 4.67 11.02
C GLY A 61 20.18 5.20 10.92
N ILE A 62 19.60 5.61 12.06
CA ILE A 62 18.16 5.96 12.19
C ILE A 62 17.76 7.13 11.25
N GLY A 63 18.64 8.13 11.06
CA GLY A 63 18.37 9.23 10.13
C GLY A 63 18.33 8.80 8.66
N SER A 64 19.11 7.77 8.30
CA SER A 64 19.10 7.18 6.96
C SER A 64 17.79 6.44 6.70
N ASP A 65 17.26 5.73 7.70
CA ASP A 65 16.00 5.00 7.58
C ASP A 65 14.80 5.95 7.43
N ILE A 66 14.81 7.09 8.11
CA ILE A 66 13.78 8.15 7.96
C ILE A 66 13.82 8.74 6.54
N ILE A 67 15.00 9.03 6.00
CA ILE A 67 15.10 9.58 4.63
C ILE A 67 14.67 8.54 3.59
N LYS A 68 15.04 7.26 3.81
CA LYS A 68 14.61 6.15 2.95
C LYS A 68 13.09 5.99 2.96
N SER A 69 12.43 6.03 4.11
CA SER A 69 10.97 5.92 4.17
C SER A 69 10.29 7.09 3.47
N MET A 70 10.72 8.32 3.73
CA MET A 70 10.18 9.52 3.06
C MET A 70 10.35 9.47 1.54
N TYR A 71 11.52 9.03 1.06
CA TYR A 71 11.78 8.89 -0.37
C TYR A 71 10.89 7.81 -1.01
N THR A 72 10.78 6.67 -0.35
CA THR A 72 9.96 5.53 -0.79
C THR A 72 8.48 5.90 -0.85
N ASP A 73 7.98 6.61 0.18
CA ASP A 73 6.60 7.12 0.24
C ASP A 73 6.32 8.09 -0.91
N ALA A 74 7.20 9.07 -1.13
CA ALA A 74 7.05 10.08 -2.17
C ALA A 74 7.10 9.46 -3.58
N LEU A 75 8.01 8.52 -3.81
CA LEU A 75 8.13 7.81 -5.08
C LEU A 75 6.91 6.94 -5.35
N SER A 76 6.39 6.27 -4.32
CA SER A 76 5.21 5.42 -4.42
C SER A 76 3.95 6.21 -4.74
N GLN A 77 3.73 7.33 -4.06
CA GLN A 77 2.60 8.23 -4.36
C GLN A 77 2.69 8.81 -5.77
N LYS A 78 3.88 9.20 -6.22
CA LYS A 78 4.07 9.74 -7.57
C LYS A 78 3.86 8.68 -8.66
N SER A 79 4.17 7.42 -8.36
CA SER A 79 4.01 6.28 -9.29
C SER A 79 2.62 5.63 -9.21
N SER A 80 1.75 6.15 -8.33
CA SER A 80 0.37 5.72 -8.22
C SER A 80 -0.37 5.90 -9.54
N GLY A 81 -1.02 4.85 -10.04
CA GLY A 81 -1.77 4.91 -11.29
C GLY A 81 -0.92 4.77 -12.55
N SER A 82 0.42 4.75 -12.47
CA SER A 82 1.29 4.65 -13.66
C SER A 82 1.78 3.24 -13.98
N LEU A 83 1.70 2.30 -13.03
CA LEU A 83 2.24 0.95 -13.19
C LEU A 83 1.18 -0.06 -13.67
N GLY A 84 -0.08 0.35 -13.75
CA GLY A 84 -1.19 -0.42 -14.31
C GLY A 84 -1.81 -1.44 -13.35
N ILE A 85 -1.31 -1.57 -12.12
CA ILE A 85 -1.88 -2.47 -11.11
C ILE A 85 -3.25 -1.94 -10.67
N SER A 86 -3.37 -0.62 -10.51
CA SER A 86 -4.65 0.00 -10.17
C SER A 86 -5.70 -0.16 -11.28
N ASP A 87 -5.30 -0.18 -12.55
CA ASP A 87 -6.21 -0.44 -13.68
C ASP A 87 -6.67 -1.90 -13.71
N MET A 88 -5.74 -2.83 -13.51
CA MET A 88 -6.05 -4.26 -13.43
C MET A 88 -7.03 -4.55 -12.28
N LEU A 89 -6.74 -4.00 -11.09
CA LEU A 89 -7.59 -4.16 -9.92
C LEU A 89 -8.96 -3.51 -10.10
N TYR A 90 -8.99 -2.29 -10.65
CA TYR A 90 -10.24 -1.59 -10.97
C TYR A 90 -11.11 -2.43 -11.91
N LYS A 91 -10.52 -2.94 -13.01
CA LYS A 91 -11.23 -3.77 -13.97
C LYS A 91 -11.81 -5.02 -13.30
N PHE A 92 -10.99 -5.76 -12.56
CA PHE A 92 -11.42 -6.97 -11.83
C PHE A 92 -12.60 -6.68 -10.87
N LEU A 93 -12.51 -5.62 -10.07
CA LEU A 93 -13.55 -5.26 -9.12
C LEU A 93 -14.82 -4.74 -9.80
N SER A 94 -14.67 -4.00 -10.92
CA SER A 94 -15.81 -3.51 -11.71
C SER A 94 -16.59 -4.63 -12.38
N GLU A 95 -15.90 -5.67 -12.88
CA GLU A 95 -16.52 -6.85 -13.48
C GLU A 95 -17.26 -7.70 -12.43
N LYS A 96 -16.74 -7.77 -11.20
CA LYS A 96 -17.36 -8.49 -10.06
C LYS A 96 -18.53 -7.74 -9.40
N LYS A 97 -18.66 -6.44 -9.67
CA LYS A 97 -19.77 -5.60 -9.17
C LYS A 97 -21.04 -5.77 -10.00
N SER A 98 -20.90 -6.25 -11.25
CA SER A 98 -22.01 -6.58 -12.16
C SER A 98 -22.59 -7.97 -11.87
#